data_AF-A0A3U7JWN5-F1
#
_entry.id   AF-A0A3U7JWN5-F1
#
_cell.length_a   1.000
_cell.length_b   1.000
_cell.length_c   1.000
_cell.angle_alpha   90.00
_cell.angle_beta   90.00
_cell.angle_gamma   90.00
#
_symmetry.space_group_name_H-M   'P 1'
#
loop_
_entity.id
_entity.type
_entity.pdbx_description
1 polymer ?
#
loop_
_entity_poly.entity_id
_entity_poly.type
_entity_poly.pdbx_seq_one_letter_code
_entity_poly.pdbx_strand_id
1 'polypeptide(L)' 'MYDDRFTMLKSELNGLPVDAIDAMLCIAELIKTASLLIGTDGHFETGYNLLTIAVDYAELVTEIRDRTTGQGTAQE' A
#
# COMPACT_ATOMS: atom_id res chain seq x y z
N MET A 1 13.30 2.27 -11.19
CA MET A 1 13.56 1.83 -9.79
C MET A 1 12.33 1.94 -8.86
N TYR A 2 11.12 2.18 -9.39
CA TYR A 2 9.84 1.96 -8.66
C TYR A 2 9.52 0.45 -8.54
N ASP A 3 9.93 -0.32 -9.55
CA ASP A 3 9.60 -1.74 -9.74
C ASP A 3 10.17 -2.67 -8.65
N ASP A 4 11.38 -2.42 -8.16
CA ASP A 4 12.03 -3.30 -7.17
C ASP A 4 11.37 -3.22 -5.79
N ARG A 5 10.93 -2.01 -5.39
CA ARG A 5 10.26 -1.78 -4.10
C ARG A 5 8.84 -2.35 -4.12
N PHE A 6 8.10 -2.12 -5.20
CA PHE A 6 6.77 -2.67 -5.40
C PHE A 6 6.80 -4.21 -5.42
N THR A 7 7.77 -4.81 -6.13
CA THR A 7 7.95 -6.26 -6.21
C THR A 7 8.30 -6.87 -4.85
N MET A 8 9.16 -6.22 -4.08
CA MET A 8 9.51 -6.65 -2.73
C MET A 8 8.30 -6.59 -1.78
N LEU A 9 7.55 -5.48 -1.80
CA LEU A 9 6.34 -5.31 -0.99
C LEU A 9 5.27 -6.35 -1.34
N LYS A 10 5.08 -6.62 -2.63
CA LYS A 10 4.18 -7.66 -3.14
C LYS A 10 4.59 -9.06 -2.66
N SER A 11 5.89 -9.34 -2.60
CA SER A 11 6.42 -10.61 -2.10
C SER A 11 6.20 -10.79 -0.59
N GLU A 12 6.38 -9.74 0.22
CA GLU A 12 6.18 -9.80 1.67
C GLU A 12 4.72 -9.99 2.05
N LEU A 13 3.79 -9.52 1.22
CA LEU A 13 2.35 -9.55 1.48
C LEU A 13 1.63 -10.70 0.77
N ASN A 14 2.33 -11.48 -0.07
CA ASN A 14 1.76 -12.61 -0.78
C ASN A 14 1.34 -13.73 0.19
N GLY A 15 0.03 -13.89 0.40
CA GLY A 15 -0.55 -14.95 1.25
C GLY A 15 -1.21 -14.47 2.53
N LEU A 16 -1.19 -13.17 2.84
CA LEU A 16 -1.96 -12.61 3.95
C LEU A 16 -3.39 -12.28 3.48
N PRO A 17 -4.43 -12.70 4.21
CA PRO A 17 -5.77 -12.16 4.00
C PRO A 17 -5.73 -10.69 4.39
N VAL A 18 -5.57 -9.82 3.41
CA VAL A 18 -5.59 -8.37 3.62
C VAL A 18 -7.05 -7.99 3.86
N ASP A 19 -7.41 -7.76 5.12
CA ASP A 19 -8.65 -7.07 5.44
C ASP A 19 -8.54 -5.64 4.89
N ALA A 20 -9.42 -5.29 3.97
CA ALA A 20 -9.41 -3.98 3.33
C ALA A 20 -9.55 -2.83 4.34
N ILE A 21 -10.24 -3.05 5.47
CA ILE A 21 -10.40 -2.06 6.53
C ILE A 21 -9.08 -1.83 7.27
N ASP A 22 -8.38 -2.90 7.65
CA ASP A 22 -7.07 -2.80 8.31
C ASP A 22 -6.03 -2.17 7.40
N ALA A 23 -6.04 -2.51 6.11
CA ALA A 23 -5.19 -1.89 5.11
C ALA A 23 -5.47 -0.38 4.95
N MET A 24 -6.75 0.02 4.91
CA MET A 24 -7.13 1.45 4.84
C MET A 24 -6.65 2.22 6.07
N LEU A 25 -6.68 1.61 7.27
CA LEU A 25 -6.15 2.22 8.49
C LEU A 25 -4.64 2.44 8.40
N CYS A 26 -3.88 1.42 8.00
CA CYS A 26 -2.43 1.54 7.79
C CYS A 26 -2.08 2.62 6.75
N ILE A 27 -2.78 2.69 5.63
CA ILE A 27 -2.60 3.72 4.59
C ILE A 27 -2.84 5.11 5.17
N ALA A 28 -3.90 5.28 5.96
CA ALA A 28 -4.21 6.56 6.60
C ALA A 28 -3.13 6.99 7.61
N GLU A 29 -2.56 6.06 8.37
CA GLU A 29 -1.45 6.33 9.29
C GLU A 29 -0.16 6.71 8.56
N LEU A 30 0.16 6.04 7.44
CA LEU A 30 1.29 6.38 6.58
C LEU A 30 1.16 7.80 6.01
N ILE A 31 -0.03 8.17 5.52
CA ILE A 31 -0.30 9.52 4.99
C ILE A 31 -0.17 10.59 6.09
N LYS A 32 -0.71 10.33 7.29
CA LYS A 32 -0.59 11.27 8.43
C LYS A 32 0.87 11.47 8.82
N THR A 33 1.63 10.39 8.96
CA THR A 33 3.04 10.42 9.33
C THR A 33 3.87 11.12 8.26
N ALA A 34 3.62 10.82 7.00
CA ALA A 34 4.25 11.47 5.87
C ALA A 34 4.02 12.99 5.87
N SER A 35 2.77 13.42 6.09
CA SER A 35 2.40 14.84 6.13
C SER A 35 3.13 15.59 7.25
N LEU A 36 3.27 14.96 8.43
CA LEU A 36 4.03 15.51 9.54
C LEU A 36 5.52 15.68 9.18
N LEU A 37 6.13 14.65 8.59
CA LEU A 37 7.54 14.69 8.19
C LEU A 37 7.82 15.70 7.08
N ILE A 38 6.91 15.87 6.12
CA ILE A 38 7.02 16.91 5.08
C ILE A 38 7.03 18.31 5.69
N GLY A 39 6.22 18.54 6.74
CA GLY A 39 6.19 19.81 7.47
C GLY A 39 7.36 20.01 8.44
N THR A 40 8.21 19.00 8.63
CA THR A 40 9.34 19.05 9.57
C THR A 40 10.65 19.24 8.81
N ASP A 41 11.43 20.24 9.20
CA ASP A 41 12.70 20.56 8.54
C ASP A 41 13.66 19.34 8.54
N GLY A 42 14.31 19.11 7.40
CA GLY A 42 15.19 17.96 7.20
C GLY A 42 14.51 16.59 6.99
N HIS A 43 13.17 16.49 7.06
CA HIS A 43 12.46 15.21 6.92
C HIS A 43 11.56 15.11 5.68
N PHE A 44 11.66 16.07 4.76
CA PHE A 44 10.86 16.14 3.54
C PHE A 44 10.94 14.85 2.71
N GLU A 45 12.15 14.36 2.42
CA GLU A 45 12.35 13.16 1.62
C GLU A 45 11.74 11.91 2.27
N THR A 46 11.91 11.75 3.58
CA THR A 46 11.29 10.65 4.34
C THR A 46 9.78 10.71 4.25
N GLY A 47 9.19 11.89 4.35
CA GLY A 47 7.75 12.07 4.18
C GLY A 47 7.26 11.68 2.78
N TYR A 48 7.96 12.07 1.72
CA TYR A 48 7.62 11.65 0.35
C TYR A 48 7.76 10.14 0.13
N ASN A 49 8.78 9.51 0.73
CA ASN A 49 8.94 8.07 0.69
C ASN A 49 7.75 7.35 1.35
N LEU A 50 7.27 7.85 2.48
CA LEU A 50 6.07 7.29 3.13
C LEU A 50 4.80 7.49 2.30
N LEU A 51 4.63 8.62 1.60
CA LEU A 51 3.52 8.79 0.65
C LEU A 51 3.59 7.77 -0.49
N THR A 52 4.79 7.52 -1.03
CA THR A 52 4.99 6.53 -2.10
C THR A 52 4.60 5.13 -1.61
N ILE A 53 5.03 4.74 -0.40
CA ILE A 53 4.66 3.46 0.21
C ILE A 53 3.15 3.35 0.43
N ALA A 54 2.49 4.44 0.84
CA ALA A 54 1.04 4.45 1.02
C ALA A 54 0.30 4.20 -0.30
N VAL A 55 0.80 4.76 -1.42
CA VAL A 55 0.25 4.52 -2.77
C VAL A 55 0.48 3.08 -3.20
N ASP A 56 1.72 2.58 -3.10
CA ASP A 56 2.07 1.20 -3.46
C ASP A 56 1.20 0.19 -2.70
N TYR A 57 0.96 0.45 -1.41
CA TYR A 57 0.14 -0.42 -0.58
C TYR A 57 -1.34 -0.36 -0.96
N ALA A 58 -1.87 0.83 -1.30
CA ALA A 58 -3.24 0.97 -1.79
C ALA A 58 -3.47 0.23 -3.13
N GLU A 59 -2.50 0.31 -4.05
CA GLU A 59 -2.52 -0.42 -5.32
C GLU A 59 -2.54 -1.94 -5.09
N LEU A 60 -1.68 -2.43 -4.20
CA LEU A 60 -1.62 -3.85 -3.86
C LEU A 60 -2.91 -4.35 -3.22
N VAL A 61 -3.48 -3.61 -2.27
CA VAL A 61 -4.75 -3.97 -1.61
C VAL A 61 -5.89 -4.06 -2.63
N THR A 62 -5.92 -3.13 -3.58
CA THR A 62 -6.88 -3.13 -4.68
C THR A 62 -6.69 -4.36 -5.56
N GLU A 63 -5.44 -4.67 -5.94
CA GLU A 63 -5.12 -5.86 -6.75
C GLU A 63 -5.51 -7.17 -6.04
N ILE A 64 -5.24 -7.29 -4.74
CA ILE A 64 -5.63 -8.47 -3.94
C ILE A 64 -7.16 -8.60 -3.92
N ARG A 65 -7.88 -7.50 -3.65
CA ARG A 65 -9.35 -7.49 -3.63
C ARG A 65 -9.96 -7.85 -4.98
N ASP A 66 -9.42 -7.32 -6.07
CA ASP A 66 -9.87 -7.63 -7.44
C ASP A 66 -9.62 -9.10 -7.78
N ARG A 67 -8.50 -9.68 -7.35
CA ARG A 67 -8.23 -11.12 -7.53
C ARG A 67 -9.20 -11.98 -6.70
N THR A 68 -9.44 -11.62 -5.45
CA THR A 68 -10.36 -12.36 -4.58
C THR A 68 -11.83 -12.26 -5.04
N THR A 69 -12.22 -11.13 -5.62
CA THR A 69 -13.59 -10.92 -6.14
C THR A 69 -13.77 -11.44 -7.57
N GLY A 70 -12.73 -11.39 -8.40
CA GLY A 70 -12.73 -11.89 -9.79
C GLY A 70 -12.66 -13.41 -9.93
N GLN A 71 -12.26 -14.15 -8.88
CA GLN A 71 -12.32 -15.61 -8.87
C GLN A 71 -13.72 -16.19 -8.60
N GLY A 72 -14.76 -15.34 -8.47
CA GLY A 72 -16.16 -15.76 -8.26
C GLY A 72 -17.03 -15.87 -9.52
N THR A 73 -16.54 -15.51 -10.71
CA THR A 73 -17.38 -15.42 -11.93
C THR A 73 -16.88 -16.22 -13.14
N ALA A 74 -15.97 -17.19 -12.94
CA ALA A 74 -15.54 -18.10 -14.00
C ALA A 74 -16.10 -19.51 -13.77
N GLN A 75 -17.42 -19.63 -13.64
CA GLN A 75 -18.10 -20.92 -13.72
C GLN A 75 -19.55 -20.73 -14.20
N GLU A 76 -19.71 -20.58 -15.53
CA GLU A 76 -20.91 -20.99 -16.29
C GLU A 76 -20.55 -21.15 -17.77
#